data_AF-A0A1H5ZR61-F1
#
_entry.id   AF-A0A1H5ZR61-F1
#
_cell.length_a   1.000
_cell.length_b   1.000
_cell.length_c   1.000
_cell.angle_alpha   90.00
_cell.angle_beta   90.00
_cell.angle_gamma   90.00
#
_symmetry.space_group_name_H-M   'P 1'
#
loop_
_entity.id
_entity.type
_entity.pdbx_description
1 polymer ?
#
loop_
_entity_poly.entity_id
_entity_poly.type
_entity_poly.pdbx_seq_one_letter_code
_entity_poly.pdbx_strand_id
1 'polypeptide(L)'
;MTRIRIIIPAATIERTKLYLIRGAALLLCVLIFPLAAHASPFDSGISSIQTLFTGTVAKAASLIAIVIGGYTFAHGEPGAKKTLAGVAAGTGIAVMATNILTWLWGS
;
A
#
# COMPACT_ATOMS: atom_id res chain seq x y z
N MET A 1 -0.40 -44.38 50.56
CA MET A 1 -0.10 -43.39 49.51
C MET A 1 0.36 -44.11 48.26
N THR A 2 -0.55 -44.43 47.34
CA THR A 2 -0.29 -45.29 46.17
C THR A 2 0.15 -44.41 44.99
N ARG A 3 1.42 -44.51 44.59
CA ARG A 3 1.99 -43.81 43.43
C ARG A 3 1.66 -44.60 42.16
N ILE A 4 0.67 -44.16 41.41
CA ILE A 4 0.35 -44.72 40.09
C ILE A 4 1.45 -44.29 39.12
N ARG A 5 2.28 -45.23 38.66
CA ARG A 5 3.24 -45.02 37.56
C ARG A 5 2.52 -45.28 36.24
N ILE A 6 2.18 -44.20 35.54
CA ILE A 6 1.65 -44.28 34.18
C ILE A 6 2.83 -44.57 33.24
N ILE A 7 2.86 -45.76 32.67
CA ILE A 7 3.86 -46.17 31.68
C ILE A 7 3.27 -45.84 30.31
N ILE A 8 3.62 -44.67 29.77
CA ILE A 8 3.15 -44.24 28.46
C ILE A 8 4.02 -44.96 27.41
N PRO A 9 3.45 -45.78 26.52
CA PRO A 9 4.23 -46.47 25.50
C PRO A 9 4.79 -45.45 24.50
N ALA A 10 6.07 -45.60 24.15
CA ALA A 10 6.80 -44.68 23.26
C ALA A 10 6.10 -44.48 21.90
N ALA A 11 5.42 -45.52 21.40
CA ALA A 11 4.63 -45.48 20.17
C ALA A 11 3.45 -44.48 20.22
N THR A 12 2.84 -44.24 21.39
CA THR A 12 1.75 -43.27 21.53
C THR A 12 2.29 -41.83 21.54
N ILE A 13 3.49 -41.62 22.08
CA ILE A 13 4.16 -40.31 22.08
C ILE A 13 4.49 -39.89 20.65
N GLU A 14 5.01 -40.81 19.84
CA GLU A 14 5.40 -40.53 18.45
C GLU A 14 4.20 -40.20 17.56
N ARG A 15 3.09 -40.94 17.69
CA ARG A 15 1.84 -40.66 16.97
C ARG A 15 1.24 -39.30 17.37
N THR A 16 1.18 -38.99 18.67
CA THR A 16 0.71 -37.69 19.15
C THR A 16 1.56 -36.54 18.62
N LYS A 17 2.89 -36.70 18.57
CA LYS A 17 3.81 -35.71 17.99
C LYS A 17 3.50 -35.47 16.51
N LEU A 18 3.25 -36.53 15.74
CA LEU A 18 2.89 -36.43 14.33
C LEU A 18 1.55 -35.71 14.10
N TYR A 19 0.53 -35.99 14.91
CA TYR A 19 -0.76 -35.29 14.83
C TYR A 19 -0.61 -33.81 15.18
N LEU A 20 0.21 -33.48 16.18
CA LEU A 20 0.46 -32.11 16.60
C LEU A 20 1.24 -31.32 15.53
N ILE A 21 2.25 -31.94 14.90
CA ILE A 21 3.02 -31.33 13.80
C ILE A 21 2.12 -31.12 12.56
N ARG A 22 1.28 -32.10 12.21
CA ARG A 22 0.34 -31.97 11.08
C ARG A 22 -0.73 -30.91 11.34
N GLY A 23 -1.26 -30.85 12.55
CA GLY A 23 -2.20 -29.81 12.97
C GLY A 23 -1.58 -28.42 12.93
N ALA A 24 -0.36 -28.27 13.44
CA ALA A 24 0.40 -27.03 13.37
C ALA A 24 0.73 -26.62 11.92
N ALA A 25 1.10 -27.56 11.06
CA ALA A 25 1.36 -27.31 9.65
C ALA A 25 0.09 -26.85 8.90
N LEU A 26 -1.06 -27.45 9.18
CA LEU A 26 -2.35 -27.01 8.62
C LEU A 26 -2.72 -25.60 9.11
N LEU A 27 -2.56 -25.32 10.41
CA LEU A 27 -2.79 -23.99 10.96
C LEU A 27 -1.89 -22.94 10.32
N LEU A 28 -0.61 -23.26 10.14
CA LEU A 28 0.36 -22.41 9.46
C LEU A 28 -0.05 -22.18 8.00
N CYS A 29 -0.43 -23.23 7.26
CA CYS A 29 -0.93 -23.09 5.89
C CYS A 29 -2.15 -22.17 5.81
N VAL A 30 -3.12 -22.30 6.72
CA VAL A 30 -4.30 -21.43 6.77
C VAL A 30 -3.94 -19.98 7.06
N LEU A 31 -2.97 -19.75 7.95
CA LEU A 31 -2.48 -18.40 8.29
C LEU A 31 -1.70 -17.74 7.14
N ILE A 32 -0.95 -18.50 6.34
CA ILE A 32 -0.13 -17.95 5.24
C ILE A 32 -0.94 -17.84 3.92
N PHE A 33 -2.01 -18.63 3.75
CA PHE A 33 -2.87 -18.60 2.57
C PHE A 33 -3.33 -17.20 2.11
N PRO A 34 -3.80 -16.28 2.98
CA PRO A 34 -4.21 -14.95 2.54
C PRO A 34 -3.05 -14.12 1.97
N LEU A 35 -1.81 -14.33 2.40
CA LEU A 35 -0.64 -13.62 1.86
C LEU A 35 -0.33 -14.05 0.43
N ALA A 36 -0.56 -15.33 0.10
CA ALA A 36 -0.39 -15.85 -1.26
C ALA A 36 -1.51 -15.42 -2.21
N ALA A 37 -2.75 -15.26 -1.70
CA ALA A 37 -3.89 -14.85 -2.50
C ALA A 37 -3.85 -13.36 -2.93
N HIS A 38 -3.20 -12.50 -2.14
CA HIS A 38 -3.02 -11.08 -2.48
C HIS A 38 -1.79 -10.79 -3.34
N ALA A 39 -0.95 -11.80 -3.59
CA ALA A 39 0.32 -11.63 -4.31
C ALA A 39 0.15 -11.67 -5.84
N SER A 40 -0.93 -11.10 -6.37
CA SER A 40 -1.03 -10.79 -7.80
C SER A 40 -0.01 -9.67 -8.08
N PRO A 41 1.11 -9.97 -8.77
CA PRO A 41 2.15 -8.97 -9.01
C PRO A 41 1.65 -7.84 -9.91
N PHE A 42 0.61 -8.10 -10.70
CA PHE A 42 -0.02 -7.11 -11.58
C PHE A 42 -0.93 -6.15 -10.81
N ASP A 43 -1.75 -6.64 -9.87
CA ASP A 43 -2.61 -5.76 -9.07
C ASP A 43 -1.79 -4.86 -8.13
N SER A 44 -0.74 -5.44 -7.52
CA SER A 44 0.20 -4.70 -6.69
C SER A 44 1.00 -3.67 -7.49
N GLY A 45 1.42 -4.03 -8.70
CA GLY A 45 2.15 -3.12 -9.61
C GLY A 45 1.29 -1.96 -10.09
N ILE A 46 0.07 -2.22 -10.54
CA ILE A 46 -0.85 -1.18 -11.02
C ILE A 46 -1.24 -0.23 -9.88
N SER A 47 -1.53 -0.75 -8.68
CA SER A 47 -1.81 0.08 -7.49
C SER A 47 -0.60 0.95 -7.09
N SER A 48 0.61 0.41 -7.19
CA SER A 48 1.84 1.18 -6.96
C SER A 48 1.99 2.32 -7.96
N ILE A 49 1.73 2.07 -9.24
CA ILE A 49 1.78 3.10 -10.29
C ILE A 49 0.74 4.19 -10.02
N GLN A 50 -0.50 3.84 -9.67
CA GLN A 50 -1.53 4.81 -9.30
C GLN A 50 -1.10 5.70 -8.13
N THR A 51 -0.49 5.10 -7.12
CA THR A 51 0.04 5.82 -5.95
C THR A 51 1.18 6.77 -6.33
N LEU A 52 2.06 6.36 -7.26
CA LEU A 52 3.12 7.24 -7.76
C LEU A 52 2.56 8.44 -8.52
N PHE A 53 1.59 8.22 -9.42
CA PHE A 53 0.98 9.30 -10.21
C PHE A 53 0.23 10.32 -9.35
N THR A 54 -0.48 9.86 -8.33
CA THR A 54 -1.28 10.72 -7.45
C THR A 54 -0.49 11.32 -6.29
N GLY A 55 0.70 10.79 -6.00
CA GLY A 55 1.57 11.22 -4.91
C GLY A 55 2.79 12.01 -5.39
N THR A 56 3.87 11.30 -5.68
CA THR A 56 5.19 11.90 -5.96
C THR A 56 5.24 12.62 -7.29
N VAL A 57 4.68 12.02 -8.34
CA VAL A 57 4.67 12.62 -9.69
C VAL A 57 3.80 13.86 -9.72
N ALA A 58 2.61 13.85 -9.11
CA ALA A 58 1.73 15.02 -9.01
C ALA A 58 2.44 16.22 -8.35
N LYS A 59 3.19 15.98 -7.27
CA LYS A 59 3.97 17.04 -6.57
C LYS A 59 5.14 17.53 -7.42
N ALA A 60 5.89 16.64 -8.05
CA ALA A 60 7.01 17.02 -8.92
C ALA A 60 6.54 17.83 -10.14
N ALA A 61 5.48 17.37 -10.82
CA ALA A 61 4.87 18.09 -11.94
C ALA A 61 4.34 19.47 -11.51
N SER A 62 3.76 19.56 -10.31
CA SER A 62 3.28 20.83 -9.76
C SER A 62 4.43 21.81 -9.52
N LEU A 63 5.55 21.35 -8.96
CA LEU A 63 6.74 22.19 -8.76
C LEU A 63 7.25 22.74 -10.10
N ILE A 64 7.41 21.88 -11.11
CA ILE A 64 7.89 22.26 -12.44
C ILE A 64 6.94 23.28 -13.08
N ALA A 65 5.63 23.05 -12.99
CA ALA A 65 4.62 23.96 -13.53
C ALA A 65 4.69 25.35 -12.89
N ILE A 66 4.87 25.42 -11.56
CA ILE A 66 5.03 26.69 -10.83
C ILE A 66 6.29 27.42 -11.28
N VAL A 67 7.42 26.72 -11.45
CA VAL A 67 8.67 27.31 -11.92
C VAL A 67 8.52 27.90 -13.33
N ILE A 68 7.91 27.17 -14.26
CA ILE A 68 7.70 27.63 -15.64
C ILE A 68 6.69 28.79 -15.67
N GLY A 69 5.60 28.69 -14.91
CA GLY A 69 4.61 29.77 -14.77
C GLY A 69 5.22 31.04 -14.18
N GLY A 70 6.09 30.91 -13.18
CA GLY A 70 6.80 32.04 -12.58
C GLY A 70 7.82 32.66 -13.54
N TYR A 71 8.52 31.85 -14.33
CA TYR A 71 9.47 32.31 -15.34
C TYR A 71 8.80 33.15 -16.43
N THR A 72 7.68 32.68 -16.98
CA THR A 72 6.89 33.41 -18.00
C THR A 72 6.25 34.67 -17.42
N PHE A 73 5.82 34.64 -16.15
CA PHE A 73 5.35 35.82 -15.43
C PHE A 73 6.44 36.87 -15.25
N ALA A 74 7.67 36.46 -14.92
CA ALA A 74 8.81 37.37 -14.77
C ALA A 74 9.23 38.03 -16.08
N HIS A 75 9.05 37.34 -17.22
CA HIS A 75 9.29 37.90 -18.55
C HIS A 75 8.20 38.87 -19.02
N GLY A 76 7.11 39.02 -18.27
CA GLY A 76 6.07 40.02 -18.56
C GLY A 76 5.27 39.74 -19.83
N GLU A 77 5.27 38.48 -20.32
CA GLU A 77 4.56 38.12 -21.53
C GLU A 77 3.04 38.35 -21.40
N PRO A 78 2.36 38.82 -22.47
CA PRO A 78 0.92 39.02 -22.44
C PRO A 78 0.19 37.73 -22.06
N GLY A 79 -0.65 37.78 -21.02
CA GLY A 79 -1.39 36.62 -20.53
C GLY A 79 -0.67 35.78 -19.48
N ALA A 80 0.60 36.05 -19.17
CA ALA A 80 1.35 35.27 -18.17
C ALA A 80 0.71 35.25 -16.78
N LYS A 81 0.04 36.34 -16.37
CA LYS A 81 -0.71 36.40 -15.09
C LYS A 81 -1.88 35.40 -15.07
N LYS A 82 -2.57 35.24 -16.20
CA LYS A 82 -3.69 34.29 -16.34
C LYS A 82 -3.17 32.85 -16.33
N THR A 83 -2.07 32.60 -17.02
CA THR A 83 -1.40 31.29 -17.02
C THR A 83 -0.92 30.91 -15.62
N LEU A 84 -0.27 31.84 -14.90
CA LEU A 84 0.19 31.61 -13.53
C LEU A 84 -0.97 31.31 -12.57
N ALA A 85 -2.10 32.03 -12.69
CA ALA A 85 -3.29 31.74 -11.91
C ALA A 85 -3.84 30.33 -12.21
N GLY A 86 -3.85 29.92 -13.48
CA GLY A 86 -4.23 28.56 -13.88
C GLY A 86 -3.29 27.49 -13.33
N VAL A 87 -1.98 27.75 -13.32
CA VAL A 87 -0.98 26.87 -12.72
C VAL A 87 -1.20 26.75 -11.20
N ALA A 88 -1.37 27.86 -10.50
CA ALA A 88 -1.62 27.84 -9.06
C ALA A 88 -2.91 27.07 -8.70
N ALA A 89 -3.99 27.31 -9.44
CA ALA A 89 -5.24 26.59 -9.26
C ALA A 89 -5.10 25.08 -9.57
N GLY A 90 -4.51 24.75 -10.73
CA GLY A 90 -4.35 23.37 -11.17
C GLY A 90 -3.44 22.54 -10.28
N THR A 91 -2.33 23.12 -9.81
CA THR A 91 -1.42 22.45 -8.88
C THR A 91 -2.05 22.24 -7.51
N GLY A 92 -2.82 23.21 -7.00
CA GLY A 92 -3.59 23.05 -5.76
C GLY A 92 -4.57 21.87 -5.82
N ILE A 93 -5.29 21.75 -6.94
CA ILE A 93 -6.22 20.63 -7.15
C ILE A 93 -5.46 19.30 -7.28
N ALA A 94 -4.39 19.26 -8.08
CA ALA A 94 -3.63 18.03 -8.33
C ALA A 94 -3.03 17.45 -7.04
N VAL A 95 -2.51 18.30 -6.15
CA VAL A 95 -1.90 17.85 -4.88
C VAL A 95 -2.96 17.47 -3.83
N MET A 96 -4.15 18.08 -3.88
CA MET A 96 -5.24 17.78 -2.94
C MET A 96 -6.18 16.64 -3.41
N ALA A 97 -6.08 16.21 -4.66
CA ALA A 97 -6.97 15.21 -5.25
C ALA A 97 -7.08 13.93 -4.42
N THR A 98 -5.95 13.44 -3.91
CA THR A 98 -5.91 12.25 -3.04
C THR A 98 -6.66 12.45 -1.74
N ASN A 99 -6.49 13.59 -1.08
CA ASN A 99 -7.21 13.90 0.16
C ASN A 99 -8.72 13.96 -0.07
N ILE A 100 -9.16 14.50 -1.23
CA ILE A 100 -10.57 14.57 -1.61
C ILE A 100 -11.14 13.17 -1.85
N LEU A 101 -10.40 12.31 -2.56
CA LEU A 101 -10.82 10.92 -2.81
C LEU A 101 -10.93 10.13 -1.50
N THR A 102 -9.97 10.30 -0.59
CA THR A 102 -10.03 9.68 0.74
C THR A 102 -11.23 10.17 1.55
N TRP A 103 -11.58 11.46 1.47
CA TRP A 103 -12.77 11.99 2.15
C TRP A 103 -14.08 11.43 1.59
N LEU A 104 -14.20 11.33 0.26
CA LEU A 104 -15.42 10.86 -0.40
C LEU A 104 -15.69 9.37 -0.18
N TRP A 105 -14.63 8.55 -0.17
CA TRP A 105 -14.79 7.11 -0.28
C TRP A 105 -14.22 6.32 0.90
N GLY A 106 -13.43 6.94 1.78
CA GLY A 106 -12.79 6.26 2.91
C GLY A 106 -11.87 5.15 2.41
N SER A 107 -10.62 5.53 2.10
CA SER A 107 -9.50 4.69 1.61
C SER A 107 -9.70 3.18 1.62
#